data_AF-A0A6J2UI49-F1
#
_entry.id   AF-A0A6J2UI49-F1
#
_cell.length_a   1.000
_cell.length_b   1.000
_cell.length_c   1.000
_cell.angle_alpha   90.00
_cell.angle_beta   90.00
_cell.angle_gamma   90.00
#
_symmetry.space_group_name_H-M   'P 1'
#
loop_
_entity.id
_entity.type
_entity.pdbx_description
1 polymer ?
#
loop_
_entity_poly.entity_id
_entity_poly.type
_entity_poly.pdbx_seq_one_letter_code
_entity_poly.pdbx_strand_id
1 'polypeptide(L)'
;MDEYEPNEIDEEFATYADEVSCNNVLSFPYEDRCEFVNNTPDCVEEMHLLTYMSLMSCQIRVKNKFEECVFITFCLALCAFMLLMLAYTADIYFSPALRTISRYLHMNEHLAGVTILAFGNTSPDVFANLAEVKGSKAVFANSMASSIFVTMLTGGVVCFLSPFRMNAHATIRDILFIMLGVLVMDYILKSGEGVEISEVIVMGVLYLAYLVVNMLDLYMMRRTIKALEAELQKMVGQPMTPETRRKKKMYENKLNEMKNDADIDVKTEVNEGRSSTRSSIDPESTRNRKFDPSHPKNDNLLKEALEALKPIDFDEWKSNGVFWRSFLLAKAPIVVMCGLFIPLVDQEADKHGWCKLLNCMQVFTTPVVIVLIGMGYIDRSRTVWHLEVQFEYVPYLLLLAPLSIAMFLHSRTDIPPSYHWVFTYVSVLASMFVLYVTATEIDKIFDLIGTVLDISEHFMGATVNCACGALGDLVTNAALAMQGYEKMAYAATMGGPFFNLLIGTGATFVGRIYYGLHINWHTQLGEYGPNSFVFLLVGLSTTLLWSSVLNFRARRSVGIFNICIYLLYVLFNVLAENDIMHSYANDEFLELA
;
A
#
# COMPACT_ATOMS: atom_id res chain seq x y z
N MET A 1 -4.47 58.53 -22.12
CA MET A 1 -4.50 57.15 -21.63
C MET A 1 -3.99 57.28 -20.23
N ASP A 2 -4.91 57.46 -19.29
CA ASP A 2 -4.57 57.55 -17.88
C ASP A 2 -4.06 56.16 -17.48
N GLU A 3 -2.88 56.14 -16.89
CA GLU A 3 -2.19 54.94 -16.41
C GLU A 3 -3.02 54.39 -15.25
N TYR A 4 -3.57 53.18 -15.42
CA TYR A 4 -4.39 52.54 -14.40
C TYR A 4 -3.50 52.17 -13.22
N GLU A 5 -3.65 52.86 -12.10
CA GLU A 5 -3.05 52.48 -10.82
C GLU A 5 -3.93 51.40 -10.17
N PRO A 6 -3.41 50.17 -9.93
CA PRO A 6 -4.15 49.10 -9.28
C PRO A 6 -4.59 49.54 -7.88
N ASN A 7 -5.84 49.23 -7.52
CA ASN A 7 -6.37 49.51 -6.19
C ASN A 7 -6.19 48.29 -5.26
N GLU A 8 -6.43 48.46 -3.95
CA GLU A 8 -6.34 47.38 -2.96
C GLU A 8 -7.24 46.18 -3.29
N ILE A 9 -8.36 46.39 -4.00
CA ILE A 9 -9.27 45.32 -4.42
C ILE A 9 -8.67 44.53 -5.59
N ASP A 10 -7.88 45.16 -6.46
CA ASP A 10 -7.16 44.49 -7.54
C ASP A 10 -5.99 43.68 -6.99
N GLU A 11 -5.32 44.15 -5.93
CA GLU A 11 -4.33 43.35 -5.19
C GLU A 11 -5.00 42.18 -4.45
N GLU A 12 -6.15 42.38 -3.80
CA GLU A 12 -6.95 41.29 -3.24
C GLU A 12 -7.40 40.30 -4.32
N PHE A 13 -7.86 40.75 -5.50
CA PHE A 13 -8.25 39.88 -6.61
C PHE A 13 -7.07 39.12 -7.23
N ALA A 14 -5.90 39.75 -7.30
CA ALA A 14 -4.67 39.10 -7.75
C ALA A 14 -4.21 38.02 -6.77
N THR A 15 -4.43 38.24 -5.47
CA THR A 15 -4.13 37.28 -4.40
C THR A 15 -5.25 36.24 -4.23
N TYR A 16 -6.49 36.57 -4.61
CA TYR A 16 -7.66 35.70 -4.54
C TYR A 16 -7.49 34.45 -5.41
N ALA A 17 -6.89 34.58 -6.59
CA ALA A 17 -6.59 33.42 -7.43
C ALA A 17 -5.67 32.40 -6.74
N ASP A 18 -4.80 32.85 -5.82
CA ASP A 18 -3.89 32.00 -5.06
C ASP A 18 -4.56 31.36 -3.81
N GLU A 19 -5.70 31.90 -3.35
CA GLU A 19 -6.41 31.42 -2.15
C GLU A 19 -7.66 30.57 -2.46
N VAL A 20 -8.15 30.59 -3.71
CA VAL A 20 -9.39 29.89 -4.09
C VAL A 20 -9.12 28.43 -4.45
N SER A 21 -9.83 27.52 -3.78
CA SER A 21 -9.79 26.09 -4.08
C SER A 21 -10.27 25.79 -5.51
N CYS A 22 -9.59 24.84 -6.17
CA CYS A 22 -10.00 24.30 -7.47
C CYS A 22 -11.43 23.74 -7.49
N ASN A 23 -12.00 23.42 -6.32
CA ASN A 23 -13.35 22.89 -6.22
C ASN A 23 -14.43 23.86 -6.73
N ASN A 24 -14.14 25.17 -6.76
CA ASN A 24 -15.08 26.18 -7.21
C ASN A 24 -15.23 26.28 -8.74
N VAL A 25 -14.49 25.49 -9.54
CA VAL A 25 -14.56 25.49 -11.02
C VAL A 25 -16.00 25.35 -11.52
N LEU A 26 -16.83 24.56 -10.86
CA LEU A 26 -18.20 24.27 -11.31
C LEU A 26 -19.16 25.43 -11.12
N SER A 27 -18.84 26.38 -10.24
CA SER A 27 -19.61 27.61 -10.03
C SER A 27 -19.55 28.54 -11.26
N PHE A 28 -18.53 28.40 -12.10
CA PHE A 28 -18.35 29.18 -13.32
C PHE A 28 -19.09 28.55 -14.52
N PRO A 29 -19.62 29.39 -15.44
CA PRO A 29 -20.14 28.94 -16.72
C PRO A 29 -19.09 28.15 -17.51
N TYR A 30 -19.53 27.16 -18.32
CA TYR A 30 -18.63 26.28 -19.07
C TYR A 30 -17.59 27.02 -19.94
N GLU A 31 -17.91 28.22 -20.43
CA GLU A 31 -17.02 29.01 -21.28
C GLU A 31 -15.82 29.57 -20.49
N ASP A 32 -16.00 29.89 -19.22
CA ASP A 32 -15.01 30.57 -18.37
C ASP A 32 -14.16 29.58 -17.54
N ARG A 33 -14.57 28.31 -17.45
CA ARG A 33 -13.89 27.27 -16.65
C ARG A 33 -12.42 27.09 -17.03
N CYS A 34 -12.08 27.19 -18.32
CA CYS A 34 -10.68 27.03 -18.74
C CYS A 34 -9.79 28.22 -18.31
N GLU A 35 -10.34 29.43 -18.33
CA GLU A 35 -9.61 30.61 -17.87
C GLU A 35 -9.35 30.53 -16.36
N PHE A 36 -10.38 30.13 -15.58
CA PHE A 36 -10.23 29.87 -14.15
C PHE A 36 -9.16 28.81 -13.87
N VAL A 37 -9.25 27.62 -14.50
CA VAL A 37 -8.28 26.53 -14.26
C VAL A 37 -6.83 26.92 -14.60
N ASN A 38 -6.60 27.78 -15.58
CA ASN A 38 -5.25 28.23 -15.93
C ASN A 38 -4.70 29.30 -14.99
N ASN A 39 -5.59 30.08 -14.38
CA ASN A 39 -5.24 31.20 -13.50
C ASN A 39 -5.11 30.77 -12.04
N THR A 40 -5.78 29.68 -11.62
CA THR A 40 -5.70 29.14 -10.27
C THR A 40 -4.55 28.12 -10.16
N PRO A 41 -3.48 28.40 -9.38
CA PRO A 41 -2.36 27.47 -9.21
C PRO A 41 -2.76 26.17 -8.51
N ASP A 42 -3.75 26.20 -7.61
CA ASP A 42 -4.27 25.02 -6.91
C ASP A 42 -4.74 23.92 -7.88
N CYS A 43 -5.45 24.30 -8.94
CA CYS A 43 -5.88 23.38 -10.00
C CYS A 43 -4.73 22.71 -10.79
N VAL A 44 -3.54 23.29 -10.74
CA VAL A 44 -2.34 22.81 -11.45
C VAL A 44 -1.41 22.06 -10.50
N GLU A 45 -1.33 22.47 -9.23
CA GLU A 45 -0.47 21.85 -8.23
C GLU A 45 -1.03 20.53 -7.67
N GLU A 46 -2.34 20.30 -7.73
CA GLU A 46 -2.98 19.10 -7.18
C GLU A 46 -2.97 17.87 -8.10
N MET A 47 -2.49 17.95 -9.35
CA MET A 47 -2.66 16.87 -10.34
C MET A 47 -1.33 16.39 -10.94
N HIS A 48 -1.03 15.10 -10.78
CA HIS A 48 0.31 14.55 -10.97
C HIS A 48 0.59 14.07 -12.41
N LEU A 49 0.03 12.93 -12.85
CA LEU A 49 0.32 12.39 -14.19
C LEU A 49 -0.60 12.99 -15.26
N LEU A 50 -1.88 13.19 -14.93
CA LEU A 50 -2.87 13.80 -15.82
C LEU A 50 -3.63 14.91 -15.09
N THR A 51 -3.59 16.13 -15.62
CA THR A 51 -4.39 17.26 -15.11
C THR A 51 -5.85 17.12 -15.56
N TYR A 52 -6.64 16.29 -14.86
CA TYR A 52 -8.01 15.96 -15.28
C TYR A 52 -8.93 17.18 -15.40
N MET A 53 -8.81 18.18 -14.52
CA MET A 53 -9.61 19.42 -14.61
C MET A 53 -9.26 20.25 -15.85
N SER A 54 -7.97 20.38 -16.17
CA SER A 54 -7.51 21.05 -17.39
C SER A 54 -7.88 20.24 -18.65
N LEU A 55 -7.81 18.91 -18.57
CA LEU A 55 -8.25 18.02 -19.65
C LEU A 55 -9.74 18.22 -19.95
N MET A 56 -10.58 18.26 -18.90
CA MET A 56 -12.02 18.48 -19.03
C MET A 56 -12.36 19.87 -19.58
N SER A 57 -11.81 20.91 -18.94
CA SER A 57 -12.22 22.31 -19.17
C SER A 57 -11.50 22.96 -20.36
N CYS A 58 -10.22 22.67 -20.59
CA CYS A 58 -9.42 23.35 -21.61
C CYS A 58 -9.20 22.55 -22.90
N GLN A 59 -8.93 21.24 -22.81
CA GLN A 59 -8.63 20.40 -23.99
C GLN A 59 -9.91 19.87 -24.63
N ILE A 60 -10.74 19.17 -23.86
CA ILE A 60 -12.02 18.62 -24.32
C ILE A 60 -13.07 19.72 -24.47
N ARG A 61 -12.99 20.77 -23.63
CA ARG A 61 -13.92 21.91 -23.57
C ARG A 61 -15.36 21.44 -23.47
N VAL A 62 -15.65 20.70 -22.40
CA VAL A 62 -17.01 20.24 -22.08
C VAL A 62 -17.97 21.43 -22.04
N LYS A 63 -19.03 21.39 -22.84
CA LYS A 63 -20.01 22.49 -22.97
C LYS A 63 -21.36 22.19 -22.33
N ASN A 64 -21.64 20.91 -22.10
CA ASN A 64 -22.94 20.43 -21.68
C ASN A 64 -22.81 19.34 -20.61
N LYS A 65 -23.84 19.22 -19.76
CA LYS A 65 -23.93 18.16 -18.73
C LYS A 65 -23.82 16.74 -19.30
N PHE A 66 -24.26 16.50 -20.54
CA PHE A 66 -24.09 15.20 -21.20
C PHE A 66 -22.62 14.87 -21.47
N GLU A 67 -21.84 15.83 -21.97
CA GLU A 67 -20.40 15.66 -22.22
C GLU A 67 -19.64 15.46 -20.92
N GLU A 68 -20.05 16.15 -19.85
CA GLU A 68 -19.55 15.96 -18.49
C GLU A 68 -19.79 14.53 -17.99
N CYS A 69 -21.01 14.00 -18.12
CA CYS A 69 -21.31 12.62 -17.75
C CYS A 69 -20.50 11.59 -18.58
N VAL A 70 -20.27 11.85 -19.87
CA VAL A 70 -19.43 11.00 -20.72
C VAL A 70 -17.98 11.02 -20.24
N PHE A 71 -17.45 12.19 -19.88
CA PHE A 71 -16.11 12.33 -19.32
C PHE A 71 -15.97 11.59 -17.98
N ILE A 72 -16.92 11.75 -17.06
CA ILE A 72 -16.92 11.00 -15.78
C ILE A 72 -16.97 9.49 -16.02
N THR A 73 -17.78 9.04 -16.98
CA THR A 73 -17.86 7.60 -17.31
C THR A 73 -16.52 7.08 -17.85
N PHE A 74 -15.82 7.88 -18.65
CA PHE A 74 -14.47 7.57 -19.10
C PHE A 74 -13.46 7.52 -17.92
N CYS A 75 -13.51 8.50 -17.01
CA CYS A 75 -12.68 8.50 -15.80
C CYS A 75 -12.94 7.28 -14.91
N LEU A 76 -14.20 6.87 -14.73
CA LEU A 76 -14.56 5.66 -13.98
C LEU A 76 -14.03 4.38 -14.67
N ALA A 77 -14.08 4.32 -16.00
CA ALA A 77 -13.51 3.20 -16.75
C ALA A 77 -11.98 3.15 -16.63
N LEU A 78 -11.31 4.31 -16.65
CA LEU A 78 -9.88 4.44 -16.39
C LEU A 78 -9.52 4.02 -14.96
N CYS A 79 -10.30 4.45 -13.97
CA CYS A 79 -10.14 4.06 -12.57
C CYS A 79 -10.26 2.53 -12.40
N ALA A 80 -11.28 1.91 -13.01
CA ALA A 80 -11.42 0.45 -13.00
C ALA A 80 -10.21 -0.26 -13.64
N PHE A 81 -9.65 0.29 -14.73
CA PHE A 81 -8.43 -0.24 -15.35
C PHE A 81 -7.21 -0.12 -14.43
N MET A 82 -7.01 1.02 -13.77
CA MET A 82 -5.92 1.25 -12.82
C MET A 82 -6.04 0.34 -11.59
N LEU A 83 -7.27 0.10 -11.09
CA LEU A 83 -7.52 -0.85 -10.00
C LEU A 83 -7.15 -2.29 -10.38
N LEU A 84 -7.44 -2.70 -11.62
CA LEU A 84 -7.00 -4.00 -12.13
C LEU A 84 -5.47 -4.08 -12.22
N MET A 85 -4.81 -2.98 -12.62
CA MET A 85 -3.35 -2.91 -12.71
C MET A 85 -2.69 -3.00 -11.33
N LEU A 86 -3.22 -2.25 -10.35
CA LEU A 86 -2.82 -2.28 -8.95
C LEU A 86 -2.97 -3.70 -8.40
N ALA A 87 -4.13 -4.33 -8.61
CA ALA A 87 -4.40 -5.67 -8.12
C ALA A 87 -3.47 -6.74 -8.71
N TYR A 88 -3.26 -6.68 -10.03
CA TYR A 88 -2.37 -7.62 -10.71
C TYR A 88 -0.91 -7.46 -10.27
N THR A 89 -0.44 -6.22 -10.11
CA THR A 89 0.93 -5.92 -9.68
C THR A 89 1.18 -6.39 -8.25
N ALA A 90 0.23 -6.13 -7.36
CA ALA A 90 0.24 -6.55 -5.96
C ALA A 90 0.38 -8.08 -5.80
N ASP A 91 -0.43 -8.84 -6.55
CA ASP A 91 -0.52 -10.30 -6.44
C ASP A 91 0.69 -11.02 -7.07
N ILE A 92 1.08 -10.62 -8.29
CA ILE A 92 2.08 -11.35 -9.09
C ILE A 92 3.52 -10.91 -8.81
N TYR A 93 3.77 -9.63 -8.55
CA TYR A 93 5.14 -9.11 -8.46
C TYR A 93 5.50 -8.68 -7.03
N PHE A 94 4.68 -7.83 -6.41
CA PHE A 94 5.00 -7.22 -5.13
C PHE A 94 5.00 -8.23 -3.98
N SER A 95 3.93 -9.01 -3.83
CA SER A 95 3.78 -9.97 -2.73
C SER A 95 4.87 -11.07 -2.72
N PRO A 96 5.19 -11.75 -3.84
CA PRO A 96 6.26 -12.76 -3.86
C PRO A 96 7.65 -12.18 -3.63
N ALA A 97 7.91 -10.96 -4.09
CA ALA A 97 9.19 -10.29 -3.87
C ALA A 97 9.41 -9.98 -2.38
N LEU A 98 8.40 -9.49 -1.66
CA LEU A 98 8.49 -9.26 -0.21
C LEU A 98 8.69 -10.54 0.59
N ARG A 99 8.05 -11.65 0.19
CA ARG A 99 8.30 -12.97 0.81
C ARG A 99 9.73 -13.42 0.64
N THR A 100 10.29 -13.22 -0.55
CA THR A 100 11.68 -13.53 -0.85
C THR A 100 12.63 -12.73 0.05
N ILE A 101 12.37 -11.43 0.25
CA ILE A 101 13.14 -10.59 1.19
C ILE A 101 13.01 -11.10 2.63
N SER A 102 11.79 -11.41 3.07
CA SER A 102 11.51 -11.94 4.41
C SER A 102 12.29 -13.23 4.69
N ARG A 103 12.32 -14.16 3.72
CA ARG A 103 13.11 -15.41 3.82
C ARG A 103 14.61 -15.14 3.93
N TYR A 104 15.15 -14.19 3.15
CA TYR A 104 16.57 -13.82 3.26
C TYR A 104 16.92 -13.17 4.60
N LEU A 105 16.01 -12.41 5.21
CA LEU A 105 16.18 -11.81 6.53
C LEU A 105 15.86 -12.78 7.68
N HIS A 106 15.43 -14.00 7.37
CA HIS A 106 15.01 -15.04 8.31
C HIS A 106 13.90 -14.59 9.29
N MET A 107 13.06 -13.64 8.91
CA MET A 107 12.03 -13.07 9.81
C MET A 107 10.83 -14.02 9.90
N ASN A 108 10.16 -14.14 11.04
CA ASN A 108 8.90 -14.92 11.07
C ASN A 108 7.79 -14.18 10.30
N GLU A 109 6.75 -14.90 9.86
CA GLU A 109 5.65 -14.35 9.05
C GLU A 109 5.05 -13.07 9.67
N HIS A 110 4.82 -13.10 10.98
CA HIS A 110 4.21 -11.99 11.70
C HIS A 110 5.11 -10.74 11.71
N LEU A 111 6.41 -10.88 12.02
CA LEU A 111 7.33 -9.74 12.01
C LEU A 111 7.54 -9.21 10.60
N ALA A 112 7.63 -10.10 9.60
CA ALA A 112 7.72 -9.71 8.20
C ALA A 112 6.50 -8.90 7.76
N GLY A 113 5.31 -9.27 8.24
CA GLY A 113 4.06 -8.54 8.04
C GLY A 113 4.11 -7.13 8.64
N VAL A 114 4.40 -7.03 9.94
CA VAL A 114 4.45 -5.76 10.69
C VAL A 114 5.52 -4.77 10.19
N THR A 115 6.58 -5.27 9.53
CA THR A 115 7.73 -4.45 9.14
C THR A 115 7.85 -4.28 7.64
N ILE A 116 8.30 -5.31 6.92
CA ILE A 116 8.63 -5.26 5.49
C ILE A 116 7.37 -5.03 4.66
N LEU A 117 6.32 -5.80 4.92
CA LEU A 117 5.07 -5.70 4.18
C LEU A 117 4.34 -4.41 4.50
N ALA A 118 4.18 -4.09 5.79
CA ALA A 118 3.62 -2.81 6.24
C ALA A 118 4.35 -1.61 5.59
N PHE A 119 5.69 -1.59 5.63
CA PHE A 119 6.49 -0.54 5.02
C PHE A 119 6.28 -0.48 3.50
N GLY A 120 6.37 -1.61 2.79
CA GLY A 120 6.23 -1.62 1.34
C GLY A 120 4.85 -1.14 0.87
N ASN A 121 3.80 -1.51 1.62
CA ASN A 121 2.42 -1.15 1.37
C ASN A 121 2.13 0.33 1.62
N THR A 122 2.63 0.84 2.75
CA THR A 122 2.31 2.19 3.23
C THR A 122 3.26 3.26 2.68
N SER A 123 4.45 2.87 2.18
CA SER A 123 5.42 3.82 1.62
C SER A 123 4.85 4.66 0.46
N PRO A 124 4.14 4.07 -0.53
CA PRO A 124 3.40 4.83 -1.54
C PRO A 124 2.54 5.96 -0.94
N ASP A 125 1.74 5.67 0.09
CA ASP A 125 0.85 6.64 0.72
C ASP A 125 1.64 7.78 1.37
N VAL A 126 2.74 7.47 2.05
CA VAL A 126 3.61 8.49 2.66
C VAL A 126 4.21 9.40 1.59
N PHE A 127 4.66 8.85 0.47
CA PHE A 127 5.18 9.65 -0.64
C PHE A 127 4.09 10.51 -1.29
N ALA A 128 2.84 10.02 -1.37
CA ALA A 128 1.72 10.76 -1.94
C ALA A 128 1.39 11.98 -1.07
N ASN A 129 1.27 11.76 0.24
CA ASN A 129 1.04 12.83 1.20
C ASN A 129 2.19 13.86 1.23
N LEU A 130 3.43 13.41 0.99
CA LEU A 130 4.59 14.31 0.92
C LEU A 130 4.66 15.09 -0.40
N ALA A 131 4.19 14.51 -1.51
CA ALA A 131 4.08 15.23 -2.78
C ALA A 131 3.05 16.38 -2.68
N GLU A 132 1.99 16.18 -1.88
CA GLU A 132 0.93 17.16 -1.61
C GLU A 132 1.21 18.04 -0.38
N VAL A 133 2.48 18.16 0.03
CA VAL A 133 2.86 18.90 1.25
C VAL A 133 2.37 20.37 1.28
N LYS A 134 2.24 21.00 0.11
CA LYS A 134 1.75 22.38 -0.05
C LYS A 134 0.22 22.49 -0.07
N GLY A 135 -0.49 21.38 -0.25
CA GLY A 135 -1.94 21.37 -0.28
C GLY A 135 -2.56 21.59 1.10
N SER A 136 -3.82 22.04 1.11
CA SER A 136 -4.63 22.34 2.30
C SER A 136 -5.24 21.11 2.98
N LYS A 137 -5.03 19.90 2.46
CA LYS A 137 -5.66 18.67 2.97
C LYS A 137 -5.33 18.39 4.45
N ALA A 138 -6.34 17.92 5.18
CA ALA A 138 -6.29 17.54 6.59
C ALA A 138 -5.55 16.21 6.79
N VAL A 139 -4.21 16.26 6.91
CA VAL A 139 -3.35 15.07 6.89
C VAL A 139 -3.62 14.11 8.05
N PHE A 140 -3.90 14.62 9.25
CA PHE A 140 -4.17 13.77 10.42
C PHE A 140 -5.50 13.04 10.31
N ALA A 141 -6.57 13.76 9.94
CA ALA A 141 -7.90 13.19 9.73
C ALA A 141 -7.81 12.03 8.72
N ASN A 142 -7.14 12.29 7.60
CA ASN A 142 -6.96 11.33 6.54
C ASN A 142 -6.14 10.11 7.00
N SER A 143 -5.04 10.34 7.72
CA SER A 143 -4.21 9.23 8.21
C SER A 143 -4.95 8.34 9.22
N MET A 144 -5.81 8.91 10.07
CA MET A 144 -6.67 8.15 10.98
C MET A 144 -7.77 7.39 10.24
N ALA A 145 -8.43 8.01 9.27
CA ALA A 145 -9.44 7.36 8.44
C ALA A 145 -8.85 6.18 7.63
N SER A 146 -7.68 6.38 7.01
CA SER A 146 -6.92 5.31 6.34
C SER A 146 -6.56 4.19 7.32
N SER A 147 -6.18 4.52 8.55
CA SER A 147 -5.93 3.52 9.61
C SER A 147 -7.18 2.71 9.98
N ILE A 148 -8.37 3.34 10.04
CA ILE A 148 -9.63 2.61 10.24
C ILE A 148 -9.88 1.67 9.06
N PHE A 149 -9.70 2.15 7.82
CA PHE A 149 -9.86 1.33 6.62
C PHE A 149 -8.98 0.08 6.67
N VAL A 150 -7.67 0.24 6.90
CA VAL A 150 -6.74 -0.89 6.90
C VAL A 150 -6.98 -1.84 8.09
N THR A 151 -7.16 -1.31 9.31
CA THR A 151 -7.35 -2.17 10.49
C THR A 151 -8.72 -2.88 10.50
N MET A 152 -9.80 -2.19 10.13
CA MET A 152 -11.16 -2.71 10.22
C MET A 152 -11.61 -3.40 8.93
N LEU A 153 -11.52 -2.72 7.78
CA LEU A 153 -11.95 -3.29 6.50
C LEU A 153 -10.94 -4.33 6.00
N THR A 154 -9.68 -3.96 5.79
CA THR A 154 -8.67 -4.90 5.25
C THR A 154 -8.41 -6.04 6.21
N GLY A 155 -8.20 -5.76 7.50
CA GLY A 155 -8.06 -6.80 8.53
C GLY A 155 -9.31 -7.70 8.63
N GLY A 156 -10.50 -7.13 8.45
CA GLY A 156 -11.77 -7.86 8.42
C GLY A 156 -11.88 -8.79 7.20
N VAL A 157 -11.50 -8.32 6.01
CA VAL A 157 -11.46 -9.12 4.77
C VAL A 157 -10.48 -10.28 4.89
N VAL A 158 -9.28 -10.05 5.44
CA VAL A 158 -8.30 -11.13 5.70
C VAL A 158 -8.90 -12.21 6.60
N CYS A 159 -9.54 -11.83 7.71
CA CYS A 159 -10.21 -12.78 8.61
C CYS A 159 -11.40 -13.52 7.97
N PHE A 160 -12.06 -12.89 7.00
CA PHE A 160 -13.19 -13.47 6.29
C PHE A 160 -12.75 -14.50 5.24
N LEU A 161 -11.71 -14.18 4.46
CA LEU A 161 -11.18 -15.04 3.41
C LEU A 161 -10.58 -16.32 4.01
N SER A 162 -9.65 -16.17 4.96
CA SER A 162 -8.87 -17.26 5.52
C SER A 162 -8.95 -17.25 7.05
N PRO A 163 -9.72 -18.15 7.69
CA PRO A 163 -9.76 -18.26 9.15
C PRO A 163 -8.48 -18.87 9.70
N PHE A 164 -7.87 -18.22 10.71
CA PHE A 164 -6.56 -18.63 11.23
C PHE A 164 -6.42 -18.41 12.73
N ARG A 165 -5.32 -18.91 13.30
CA ARG A 165 -4.94 -18.65 14.69
C ARG A 165 -3.83 -17.62 14.74
N MET A 166 -4.08 -16.53 15.44
CA MET A 166 -3.18 -15.40 15.59
C MET A 166 -2.17 -15.67 16.71
N ASN A 167 -1.01 -15.02 16.63
CA ASN A 167 -0.06 -15.01 17.74
C ASN A 167 -0.57 -14.04 18.81
N ALA A 168 -0.96 -14.58 19.97
CA ALA A 168 -1.58 -13.82 21.05
C ALA A 168 -0.71 -12.67 21.56
N HIS A 169 0.56 -12.96 21.85
CA HIS A 169 1.48 -11.99 22.44
C HIS A 169 1.76 -10.84 21.47
N ALA A 170 2.02 -11.19 20.20
CA ALA A 170 2.38 -10.21 19.19
C ALA A 170 1.18 -9.33 18.80
N THR A 171 -0.01 -9.92 18.64
CA THR A 171 -1.26 -9.18 18.35
C THR A 171 -1.62 -8.20 19.46
N ILE A 172 -1.60 -8.62 20.73
CA ILE A 172 -1.88 -7.70 21.86
C ILE A 172 -0.89 -6.54 21.86
N ARG A 173 0.41 -6.85 21.75
CA ARG A 173 1.47 -5.84 21.72
C ARG A 173 1.19 -4.81 20.62
N ASP A 174 0.95 -5.26 19.39
CA ASP A 174 0.77 -4.36 18.26
C ASP A 174 -0.46 -3.46 18.42
N ILE A 175 -1.61 -4.02 18.85
CA ILE A 175 -2.82 -3.23 19.11
C ILE A 175 -2.57 -2.18 20.22
N LEU A 176 -1.85 -2.55 21.29
CA LEU A 176 -1.51 -1.62 22.37
C LEU A 176 -0.60 -0.49 21.89
N PHE A 177 0.39 -0.77 21.02
CA PHE A 177 1.24 0.27 20.45
C PHE A 177 0.48 1.20 19.51
N ILE A 178 -0.43 0.67 18.68
CA ILE A 178 -1.29 1.51 17.83
C ILE A 178 -2.17 2.41 18.68
N MET A 179 -2.83 1.87 19.71
CA MET A 179 -3.65 2.68 20.63
C MET A 179 -2.80 3.75 21.33
N LEU A 180 -1.57 3.41 21.76
CA LEU A 180 -0.65 4.39 22.34
C LEU A 180 -0.27 5.47 21.33
N GLY A 181 0.02 5.12 20.07
CA GLY A 181 0.34 6.08 19.01
C GLY A 181 -0.81 7.04 18.73
N VAL A 182 -2.03 6.53 18.62
CA VAL A 182 -3.25 7.32 18.41
C VAL A 182 -3.50 8.26 19.58
N LEU A 183 -3.30 7.81 20.83
CA LEU A 183 -3.44 8.64 22.02
C LEU A 183 -2.36 9.72 22.13
N VAL A 184 -1.11 9.41 21.77
CA VAL A 184 -0.01 10.39 21.74
C VAL A 184 -0.28 11.45 20.67
N MET A 185 -0.77 11.02 19.50
CA MET A 185 -1.15 11.93 18.42
C MET A 185 -2.30 12.86 18.85
N ASP A 186 -3.36 12.34 19.46
CA ASP A 186 -4.47 13.16 20.01
C ASP A 186 -4.00 14.11 21.13
N TYR A 187 -3.05 13.68 21.96
CA TYR A 187 -2.46 14.55 22.97
C TYR A 187 -1.68 15.71 22.35
N ILE A 188 -0.85 15.43 21.34
CA ILE A 188 -0.09 16.44 20.59
C ILE A 188 -1.05 17.45 19.95
N LEU A 189 -2.11 16.96 19.29
CA LEU A 189 -3.15 17.78 18.65
C LEU A 189 -3.85 18.76 19.59
N LYS A 190 -3.95 18.44 20.89
CA LYS A 190 -4.64 19.25 21.90
C LYS A 190 -3.71 20.13 22.73
N SER A 191 -2.41 19.87 22.74
CA SER A 191 -1.49 20.48 23.71
C SER A 191 -0.84 21.78 23.24
N GLY A 192 -0.87 22.12 21.94
CA GLY A 192 -0.18 23.29 21.39
C GLY A 192 -1.04 24.10 20.42
N GLU A 193 -0.53 25.24 19.97
CA GLU A 193 -1.14 26.06 18.89
C GLU A 193 -0.63 25.64 17.48
N GLY A 194 0.51 24.94 17.39
CA GLY A 194 1.00 24.32 16.16
C GLY A 194 1.97 23.15 16.40
N VAL A 195 2.31 22.42 15.34
CA VAL A 195 3.21 21.25 15.40
C VAL A 195 4.66 21.68 15.58
N GLU A 196 5.29 21.24 16.67
CA GLU A 196 6.73 21.42 16.86
C GLU A 196 7.54 20.22 16.33
N ILE A 197 8.80 20.48 15.93
CA ILE A 197 9.75 19.41 15.56
C ILE A 197 9.95 18.42 16.73
N SER A 198 9.86 18.91 17.97
CA SER A 198 9.96 18.11 19.19
C SER A 198 8.90 16.99 19.21
N GLU A 199 7.67 17.29 18.81
CA GLU A 199 6.54 16.36 18.75
C GLU A 199 6.73 15.31 17.65
N VAL A 200 7.25 15.72 16.48
CA VAL A 200 7.62 14.80 15.41
C VAL A 200 8.71 13.83 15.85
N ILE A 201 9.71 14.31 16.60
CA ILE A 201 10.75 13.47 17.18
C ILE A 201 10.14 12.45 18.16
N VAL A 202 9.19 12.85 19.00
CA VAL A 202 8.50 11.94 19.93
C VAL A 202 7.77 10.82 19.17
N MET A 203 7.04 11.16 18.10
CA MET A 203 6.38 10.16 17.23
C MET A 203 7.39 9.20 16.59
N GLY A 204 8.50 9.73 16.05
CA GLY A 204 9.57 8.91 15.47
C GLY A 204 10.23 7.98 16.49
N VAL A 205 10.50 8.46 17.69
CA VAL A 205 11.08 7.65 18.79
C VAL A 205 10.10 6.56 19.22
N LEU A 206 8.80 6.84 19.29
CA LEU A 206 7.77 5.85 19.61
C LEU A 206 7.75 4.70 18.58
N TYR A 207 7.83 5.03 17.29
CA TYR A 207 7.92 4.01 16.23
C TYR A 207 9.22 3.20 16.29
N LEU A 208 10.37 3.84 16.55
CA LEU A 208 11.64 3.14 16.74
C LEU A 208 11.59 2.20 17.96
N ALA A 209 10.99 2.63 19.07
CA ALA A 209 10.80 1.79 20.24
C ALA A 209 9.95 0.56 19.92
N TYR A 210 8.87 0.73 19.16
CA TYR A 210 8.03 -0.37 18.68
C TYR A 210 8.82 -1.40 17.84
N LEU A 211 9.65 -0.94 16.89
CA LEU A 211 10.50 -1.82 16.09
C LEU A 211 11.52 -2.58 16.96
N VAL A 212 12.14 -1.91 17.94
CA VAL A 212 13.07 -2.55 18.87
C VAL A 212 12.38 -3.63 19.69
N VAL A 213 11.19 -3.36 20.23
CA VAL A 213 10.40 -4.36 20.98
C VAL A 213 10.05 -5.56 20.10
N ASN A 214 9.67 -5.33 18.85
CA ASN A 214 9.42 -6.38 17.86
C ASN A 214 10.65 -7.27 17.61
N MET A 215 11.82 -6.66 17.42
CA MET A 215 13.07 -7.40 17.21
C MET A 215 13.51 -8.17 18.45
N LEU A 216 13.34 -7.57 19.64
CA LEU A 216 13.61 -8.23 20.92
C LEU A 216 12.70 -9.45 21.13
N ASP A 217 11.43 -9.36 20.78
CA ASP A 217 10.49 -10.47 20.87
C ASP A 217 10.91 -11.65 19.98
N LEU A 218 11.28 -11.39 18.72
CA LEU A 218 11.83 -12.42 17.82
C LEU A 218 13.10 -13.05 18.40
N TYR A 219 13.99 -12.23 18.96
CA TYR A 219 15.22 -12.70 19.60
C TYR A 219 14.95 -13.61 20.80
N MET A 220 14.02 -13.20 21.67
CA MET A 220 13.58 -13.96 22.84
C MET A 220 12.93 -15.29 22.42
N MET A 221 12.09 -15.27 21.39
CA MET A 221 11.47 -16.48 20.83
C MET A 221 12.52 -17.48 20.35
N ARG A 222 13.49 -17.04 19.54
CA ARG A 222 14.57 -17.91 19.04
C ARG A 222 15.44 -18.49 20.16
N ARG A 223 15.78 -17.67 21.17
CA ARG A 223 16.50 -18.15 22.36
C ARG A 223 15.70 -19.21 23.12
N THR A 224 14.39 -19.00 23.26
CA THR A 224 13.50 -19.92 23.94
C THR A 224 13.41 -21.25 23.19
N ILE A 225 13.29 -21.24 21.87
CA ILE A 225 13.31 -22.45 21.02
C ILE A 225 14.60 -23.25 21.26
N LYS A 226 15.77 -22.61 21.20
CA LYS A 226 17.06 -23.27 21.45
C LYS A 226 17.18 -23.84 22.86
N ALA A 227 16.66 -23.12 23.86
CA ALA A 227 16.63 -23.59 25.24
C ALA A 227 15.74 -24.84 25.40
N LEU A 228 14.55 -24.86 24.78
CA LEU A 228 13.67 -26.03 24.78
C LEU A 228 14.31 -27.23 24.07
N GLU A 229 14.98 -27.02 22.95
CA GLU A 229 15.69 -28.10 22.24
C GLU A 229 16.80 -28.71 23.10
N ALA A 230 17.59 -27.86 23.78
CA ALA A 230 18.63 -28.32 24.69
C ALA A 230 18.06 -29.09 25.90
N GLU A 231 16.93 -28.65 26.46
CA GLU A 231 16.23 -29.37 27.53
C GLU A 231 15.70 -30.72 27.05
N LEU A 232 15.11 -30.77 25.86
CA LEU A 232 14.59 -32.00 25.27
C LEU A 232 15.71 -33.02 25.00
N GLN A 233 16.87 -32.55 24.53
CA GLN A 233 18.05 -33.38 24.28
C GLN A 233 18.61 -33.99 25.59
N LYS A 234 18.62 -33.22 26.69
CA LYS A 234 19.02 -33.73 28.02
C LYS A 234 18.11 -34.86 28.52
N MET A 235 16.83 -34.86 28.15
CA MET A 235 15.86 -35.88 28.56
C MET A 235 16.01 -37.21 27.80
N VAL A 236 16.72 -37.25 26.67
CA VAL A 236 16.93 -38.49 25.89
C VAL A 236 17.73 -39.53 26.69
N GLY A 237 18.67 -39.10 27.53
CA GLY A 237 19.52 -39.97 28.34
C GLY A 237 18.98 -40.31 29.73
N GLN A 238 17.81 -39.81 30.12
CA GLN A 238 17.25 -40.03 31.46
C GLN A 238 16.26 -41.20 31.50
N PRO A 239 16.15 -41.93 32.63
CA PRO A 239 15.14 -42.97 32.79
C PRO A 239 13.72 -42.38 32.70
N MET A 240 12.89 -42.95 31.82
CA MET A 240 11.53 -42.47 31.57
C MET A 240 10.58 -42.85 32.71
N THR A 241 10.48 -41.99 33.72
CA THR A 241 9.40 -42.02 34.70
C THR A 241 8.11 -41.42 34.11
N PRO A 242 6.92 -41.76 34.65
CA PRO A 242 5.65 -41.19 34.18
C PRO A 242 5.61 -39.65 34.25
N GLU A 243 6.33 -39.04 35.20
CA GLU A 243 6.46 -37.59 35.30
C GLU A 243 7.36 -37.00 34.21
N THR A 244 8.54 -37.58 33.98
CA THR A 244 9.45 -37.13 32.91
C THR A 244 8.81 -37.27 31.54
N ARG A 245 8.00 -38.31 31.33
CA ARG A 245 7.21 -38.49 30.09
C ARG A 245 6.18 -37.37 29.89
N ARG A 246 5.50 -36.91 30.95
CA ARG A 246 4.55 -35.78 30.87
C ARG A 246 5.27 -34.47 30.55
N LYS A 247 6.39 -34.19 31.22
CA LYS A 247 7.22 -32.99 30.95
C LYS A 247 7.76 -32.98 29.53
N LYS A 248 8.32 -34.10 29.07
CA LYS A 248 8.81 -34.26 27.70
C LYS A 248 7.71 -33.93 26.68
N LYS A 249 6.52 -34.50 26.84
CA LYS A 249 5.37 -34.22 25.96
C LYS A 249 4.95 -32.75 25.99
N MET A 250 4.99 -32.11 27.15
CA MET A 250 4.69 -30.67 27.29
C MET A 250 5.72 -29.81 26.55
N TYR A 251 7.02 -30.10 26.69
CA TYR A 251 8.08 -29.41 25.98
C TYR A 251 8.03 -29.64 24.46
N GLU A 252 7.77 -30.87 24.01
CA GLU A 252 7.56 -31.18 22.59
C GLU A 252 6.39 -30.39 22.00
N ASN A 253 5.26 -30.34 22.71
CA ASN A 253 4.10 -29.55 22.28
C ASN A 253 4.43 -28.06 22.18
N LYS A 254 5.09 -27.50 23.20
CA LYS A 254 5.47 -26.08 23.24
C LYS A 254 6.51 -25.74 22.18
N LEU A 255 7.47 -26.64 21.92
CA LEU A 255 8.47 -26.49 20.87
C LEU A 255 7.82 -26.51 19.49
N ASN A 256 6.90 -27.45 19.26
CA ASN A 256 6.17 -27.54 17.98
C ASN A 256 5.31 -26.29 17.75
N GLU A 257 4.66 -25.76 18.79
CA GLU A 257 3.91 -24.51 18.72
C GLU A 257 4.82 -23.32 18.34
N MET A 258 5.94 -23.12 19.06
CA MET A 258 6.88 -22.04 18.75
C MET A 258 7.54 -22.18 17.38
N LYS A 259 7.89 -23.41 16.96
CA LYS A 259 8.44 -23.66 15.62
C LYS A 259 7.43 -23.33 14.54
N ASN A 260 6.15 -23.66 14.74
CA ASN A 260 5.09 -23.30 13.80
C ASN A 260 4.87 -21.78 13.69
N ASP A 261 5.19 -21.00 14.73
CA ASP A 261 5.11 -19.53 14.69
C ASP A 261 6.41 -18.86 14.22
N ALA A 262 7.51 -19.60 14.14
CA ALA A 262 8.81 -19.14 13.65
C ALA A 262 9.05 -19.48 12.17
N ASP A 263 8.29 -20.43 11.61
CA ASP A 263 8.37 -20.89 10.23
C ASP A 263 7.72 -19.88 9.27
N ILE A 264 8.26 -19.76 8.05
CA ILE A 264 7.79 -18.83 6.99
C ILE A 264 7.06 -19.60 5.88
N ASP A 265 7.27 -20.91 5.78
CA ASP A 265 6.83 -21.64 4.60
C ASP A 265 5.38 -22.09 4.67
N VAL A 266 4.66 -21.85 3.57
CA VAL A 266 3.31 -22.39 3.34
C VAL A 266 3.38 -23.91 3.36
N LYS A 267 2.65 -24.49 4.31
CA LYS A 267 2.43 -25.92 4.41
C LYS A 267 1.30 -26.29 3.46
N THR A 268 1.62 -26.57 2.20
CA THR A 268 0.63 -27.14 1.27
C THR A 268 0.17 -28.51 1.80
N GLU A 269 -1.14 -28.76 1.79
CA GLU A 269 -1.67 -30.09 2.05
C GLU A 269 -1.48 -30.96 0.80
N VAL A 270 -0.42 -31.76 0.78
CA VAL A 270 -0.28 -32.80 -0.24
C VAL A 270 -1.19 -33.97 0.16
N ASN A 271 -2.26 -34.18 -0.61
CA ASN A 271 -3.17 -35.33 -0.48
C ASN A 271 -2.51 -36.58 -1.11
N GLU A 272 -1.49 -37.13 -0.46
CA GLU A 272 -0.99 -38.47 -0.77
C GLU A 272 -1.68 -39.51 0.14
N GLY A 273 -2.85 -39.99 -0.30
CA GLY A 273 -3.61 -40.98 0.46
C GLY A 273 -4.07 -40.47 1.83
N ARG A 274 -4.47 -41.38 2.73
CA ARG A 274 -5.12 -41.11 4.04
C ARG A 274 -4.33 -40.22 5.03
N SER A 275 -3.20 -39.65 4.63
CA SER A 275 -2.34 -38.78 5.43
C SER A 275 -2.00 -37.51 4.65
N SER A 276 -2.57 -36.37 5.04
CA SER A 276 -2.13 -35.07 4.55
C SER A 276 -0.74 -34.77 5.14
N THR A 277 0.28 -34.76 4.29
CA THR A 277 1.65 -34.47 4.72
C THR A 277 1.96 -33.03 4.33
N ARG A 278 2.31 -32.21 5.32
CA ARG A 278 2.64 -30.79 5.16
C ARG A 278 4.14 -30.68 4.82
N SER A 279 4.50 -30.24 3.61
CA SER A 279 5.90 -30.08 3.18
C SER A 279 6.18 -28.65 2.72
N SER A 280 7.27 -28.05 3.22
CA SER A 280 7.83 -26.79 2.70
C SER A 280 8.50 -27.02 1.34
N ILE A 281 8.40 -26.06 0.41
CA ILE A 281 9.04 -26.13 -0.91
C ILE A 281 10.51 -25.72 -0.75
N ASP A 282 11.44 -26.61 -1.10
CA ASP A 282 12.87 -26.33 -1.05
C ASP A 282 13.31 -25.41 -2.21
N PRO A 283 13.82 -24.19 -1.95
CA PRO A 283 14.21 -23.22 -2.99
C PRO A 283 15.32 -23.72 -3.92
N GLU A 284 16.19 -24.63 -3.48
CA GLU A 284 17.23 -25.20 -4.33
C GLU A 284 16.66 -26.18 -5.36
N SER A 285 15.57 -26.87 -5.00
CA SER A 285 14.88 -27.80 -5.88
C SER A 285 14.19 -27.08 -7.04
N THR A 286 13.51 -25.95 -6.78
CA THR A 286 12.86 -25.13 -7.82
C THR A 286 13.86 -24.44 -8.73
N ARG A 287 15.04 -24.08 -8.21
CA ARG A 287 16.14 -23.48 -8.98
C ARG A 287 16.70 -24.40 -10.06
N ASN A 288 16.94 -25.66 -9.72
CA ASN A 288 17.64 -26.61 -10.59
C ASN A 288 16.71 -27.53 -11.39
N ARG A 289 15.39 -27.41 -11.23
CA ARG A 289 14.39 -28.32 -11.80
C ARG A 289 14.50 -28.53 -13.32
N LYS A 290 14.85 -27.48 -14.06
CA LYS A 290 14.97 -27.50 -15.54
C LYS A 290 16.43 -27.41 -16.02
N PHE A 291 17.40 -27.53 -15.12
CA PHE A 291 18.81 -27.41 -15.47
C PHE A 291 19.29 -28.66 -16.21
N ASP A 292 19.69 -28.50 -17.46
CA ASP A 292 20.34 -29.54 -18.24
C ASP A 292 21.63 -28.98 -18.87
N PRO A 293 22.81 -29.55 -18.55
CA PRO A 293 24.08 -29.07 -19.07
C PRO A 293 24.27 -29.30 -20.58
N SER A 294 23.44 -30.14 -21.21
CA SER A 294 23.53 -30.45 -22.65
C SER A 294 22.91 -29.39 -23.56
N HIS A 295 21.98 -28.57 -23.04
CA HIS A 295 21.33 -27.53 -23.83
C HIS A 295 22.22 -26.28 -24.02
N PRO A 296 22.13 -25.60 -25.17
CA PRO A 296 22.84 -24.35 -25.42
C PRO A 296 22.31 -23.23 -24.51
N LYS A 297 23.18 -22.26 -24.18
CA LYS A 297 22.88 -21.19 -23.20
C LYS A 297 21.66 -20.30 -23.52
N ASN A 298 21.22 -20.28 -24.79
CA ASN A 298 20.17 -19.42 -25.33
C ASN A 298 19.02 -20.22 -25.95
N ASP A 299 18.80 -21.45 -25.50
CA ASP A 299 17.73 -22.27 -26.07
C ASP A 299 16.35 -21.63 -25.83
N ASN A 300 15.47 -21.72 -26.83
CA ASN A 300 14.09 -21.21 -26.77
C ASN A 300 13.90 -19.76 -26.27
N LEU A 301 14.91 -18.89 -26.36
CA LEU A 301 14.93 -17.55 -25.76
C LEU A 301 13.67 -16.70 -26.04
N LEU A 302 13.29 -16.54 -27.32
CA LEU A 302 12.11 -15.75 -27.71
C LEU A 302 10.80 -16.45 -27.33
N LYS A 303 10.78 -17.79 -27.37
CA LYS A 303 9.61 -18.57 -27.02
C LYS A 303 9.32 -18.46 -25.53
N GLU A 304 10.33 -18.58 -24.67
CA GLU A 304 10.19 -18.38 -23.22
C GLU A 304 9.76 -16.95 -22.88
N ALA A 305 10.27 -15.93 -23.60
CA ALA A 305 9.87 -14.54 -23.37
C ALA A 305 8.41 -14.27 -23.78
N LEU A 306 7.99 -14.79 -24.94
CA LEU A 306 6.59 -14.67 -25.39
C LEU A 306 5.63 -15.49 -24.51
N GLU A 307 6.09 -16.62 -23.97
CA GLU A 307 5.32 -17.43 -23.01
C GLU A 307 5.20 -16.72 -21.66
N ALA A 308 6.24 -16.04 -21.19
CA ALA A 308 6.20 -15.22 -19.98
C ALA A 308 5.30 -13.97 -20.13
N LEU A 309 5.25 -13.37 -21.32
CA LEU A 309 4.40 -12.22 -21.64
C LEU A 309 2.99 -12.60 -22.12
N LYS A 310 2.64 -13.89 -22.10
CA LYS A 310 1.36 -14.39 -22.61
C LYS A 310 0.22 -13.81 -21.76
N PRO A 311 -0.65 -12.95 -22.33
CA PRO A 311 -1.64 -12.23 -21.54
C PRO A 311 -2.86 -13.08 -21.16
N ILE A 312 -3.18 -14.07 -21.98
CA ILE A 312 -4.39 -14.89 -21.84
C ILE A 312 -4.00 -16.36 -21.91
N ASP A 313 -4.31 -17.11 -20.86
CA ASP A 313 -4.19 -18.56 -20.88
C ASP A 313 -5.36 -19.20 -21.63
N PHE A 314 -5.02 -19.98 -22.65
CA PHE A 314 -6.02 -20.62 -23.52
C PHE A 314 -6.88 -21.65 -22.78
N ASP A 315 -6.36 -22.29 -21.75
CA ASP A 315 -7.12 -23.25 -20.95
C ASP A 315 -8.16 -22.53 -20.09
N GLU A 316 -7.77 -21.42 -19.47
CA GLU A 316 -8.64 -20.55 -18.69
C GLU A 316 -9.68 -19.84 -19.57
N TRP A 317 -9.30 -19.46 -20.79
CA TRP A 317 -10.21 -18.87 -21.77
C TRP A 317 -11.33 -19.84 -22.20
N LYS A 318 -10.98 -21.12 -22.40
CA LYS A 318 -11.93 -22.15 -22.83
C LYS A 318 -12.89 -22.56 -21.72
N SER A 319 -12.40 -22.68 -20.49
CA SER A 319 -13.19 -23.16 -19.35
C SER A 319 -14.22 -22.15 -18.85
N ASN A 320 -13.99 -20.85 -19.07
CA ASN A 320 -14.80 -19.79 -18.46
C ASN A 320 -15.84 -19.15 -19.40
N GLY A 321 -16.88 -18.57 -18.77
CA GLY A 321 -17.98 -17.87 -19.45
C GLY A 321 -17.62 -16.49 -20.01
N VAL A 322 -18.56 -15.87 -20.73
CA VAL A 322 -18.36 -14.59 -21.43
C VAL A 322 -17.87 -13.48 -20.50
N PHE A 323 -18.41 -13.38 -19.28
CA PHE A 323 -18.00 -12.38 -18.30
C PHE A 323 -16.50 -12.46 -17.95
N TRP A 324 -16.02 -13.66 -17.62
CA TRP A 324 -14.61 -13.86 -17.28
C TRP A 324 -13.69 -13.66 -18.49
N ARG A 325 -14.16 -14.00 -19.69
CA ARG A 325 -13.42 -13.71 -20.93
C ARG A 325 -13.24 -12.21 -21.15
N SER A 326 -14.26 -11.41 -20.89
CA SER A 326 -14.16 -9.94 -20.93
C SER A 326 -13.16 -9.42 -19.89
N PHE A 327 -13.17 -9.98 -18.67
CA PHE A 327 -12.20 -9.66 -17.63
C PHE A 327 -10.75 -10.01 -18.05
N LEU A 328 -10.53 -11.19 -18.62
CA LEU A 328 -9.22 -11.60 -19.16
C LEU A 328 -8.75 -10.67 -20.29
N LEU A 329 -9.67 -10.19 -21.13
CA LEU A 329 -9.35 -9.24 -22.19
C LEU A 329 -8.93 -7.87 -21.61
N ALA A 330 -9.63 -7.38 -20.58
CA ALA A 330 -9.28 -6.14 -19.88
C ALA A 330 -7.93 -6.26 -19.15
N LYS A 331 -7.63 -7.44 -18.60
CA LYS A 331 -6.36 -7.78 -17.93
C LYS A 331 -5.18 -7.92 -18.91
N ALA A 332 -5.44 -8.29 -20.17
CA ALA A 332 -4.39 -8.55 -21.16
C ALA A 332 -3.35 -7.43 -21.35
N PRO A 333 -3.71 -6.15 -21.58
CA PRO A 333 -2.74 -5.07 -21.69
C PRO A 333 -1.93 -4.86 -20.41
N ILE A 334 -2.55 -5.06 -19.25
CA ILE A 334 -1.91 -4.92 -17.93
C ILE A 334 -0.80 -5.96 -17.77
N VAL A 335 -1.06 -7.22 -18.14
CA VAL A 335 -0.08 -8.31 -18.08
C VAL A 335 1.16 -7.99 -18.90
N VAL A 336 0.94 -7.51 -20.13
CA VAL A 336 2.05 -7.15 -21.04
C VAL A 336 2.82 -5.94 -20.50
N MET A 337 2.14 -4.88 -20.07
CA MET A 337 2.77 -3.68 -19.52
C MET A 337 3.60 -3.99 -18.27
N CYS A 338 3.01 -4.70 -17.29
CA CYS A 338 3.71 -5.08 -16.06
C CYS A 338 4.84 -6.06 -16.34
N GLY A 339 4.65 -7.03 -17.23
CA GLY A 339 5.69 -7.99 -17.59
C GLY A 339 6.89 -7.36 -18.29
N LEU A 340 6.70 -6.33 -19.13
CA LEU A 340 7.82 -5.62 -19.77
C LEU A 340 8.59 -4.70 -18.80
N PHE A 341 7.93 -4.25 -17.74
CA PHE A 341 8.46 -3.25 -16.81
C PHE A 341 8.97 -3.84 -15.49
N ILE A 342 8.35 -4.89 -14.94
CA ILE A 342 8.63 -5.40 -13.59
C ILE A 342 9.28 -6.79 -13.67
N PRO A 343 10.49 -6.98 -13.12
CA PRO A 343 11.09 -8.31 -13.04
C PRO A 343 10.32 -9.20 -12.07
N LEU A 344 9.98 -10.41 -12.52
CA LEU A 344 9.33 -11.42 -11.68
C LEU A 344 10.39 -12.15 -10.86
N VAL A 345 10.23 -12.14 -9.53
CA VAL A 345 11.04 -12.93 -8.61
C VAL A 345 10.15 -13.63 -7.62
N ASP A 346 9.95 -14.92 -7.85
CA ASP A 346 9.18 -15.80 -6.97
C ASP A 346 9.94 -17.10 -6.78
N GLN A 347 10.36 -17.40 -5.55
CA GLN A 347 11.11 -18.62 -5.23
C GLN A 347 10.27 -19.91 -5.33
N GLU A 348 8.95 -19.79 -5.26
CA GLU A 348 8.01 -20.92 -5.39
C GLU A 348 7.78 -21.30 -6.86
N ALA A 349 7.98 -20.34 -7.77
CA ALA A 349 7.91 -20.57 -9.21
C ALA A 349 9.16 -21.30 -9.75
N ASP A 350 8.97 -22.03 -10.85
CA ASP A 350 10.07 -22.67 -11.60
C ASP A 350 11.14 -21.64 -11.98
N LYS A 351 12.43 -22.01 -11.86
CA LYS A 351 13.57 -21.13 -12.17
C LYS A 351 13.56 -19.80 -11.39
N HIS A 352 12.82 -19.73 -10.28
CA HIS A 352 12.57 -18.51 -9.51
C HIS A 352 11.94 -17.36 -10.33
N GLY A 353 11.14 -17.69 -11.36
CA GLY A 353 10.57 -16.72 -12.30
C GLY A 353 11.54 -16.18 -13.34
N TRP A 354 12.75 -16.75 -13.45
CA TRP A 354 13.79 -16.28 -14.38
C TRP A 354 13.41 -16.47 -15.85
N CYS A 355 13.34 -15.35 -16.56
CA CYS A 355 13.33 -15.31 -18.02
C CYS A 355 14.50 -14.46 -18.51
N LYS A 356 15.44 -15.07 -19.24
CA LYS A 356 16.70 -14.43 -19.62
C LYS A 356 16.49 -13.13 -20.42
N LEU A 357 15.71 -13.16 -21.49
CA LEU A 357 15.52 -12.00 -22.37
C LEU A 357 14.81 -10.87 -21.64
N LEU A 358 13.74 -11.21 -20.92
CA LEU A 358 12.91 -10.24 -20.21
C LEU A 358 13.70 -9.55 -19.11
N ASN A 359 14.40 -10.31 -18.25
CA ASN A 359 15.20 -9.74 -17.18
C ASN A 359 16.37 -8.89 -17.72
N CYS A 360 16.96 -9.27 -18.87
CA CYS A 360 17.96 -8.42 -19.54
C CYS A 360 17.39 -7.10 -20.03
N MET A 361 16.18 -7.10 -20.60
CA MET A 361 15.50 -5.85 -20.99
C MET A 361 15.14 -5.00 -19.78
N GLN A 362 14.63 -5.62 -18.71
CA GLN A 362 14.19 -4.95 -17.48
C GLN A 362 15.29 -4.22 -16.73
N VAL A 363 16.55 -4.71 -16.76
CA VAL A 363 17.69 -3.96 -16.21
C VAL A 363 17.79 -2.54 -16.80
N PHE A 364 17.35 -2.37 -18.04
CA PHE A 364 17.32 -1.07 -18.71
C PHE A 364 15.92 -0.43 -18.67
N THR A 365 14.85 -1.17 -18.99
CA THR A 365 13.51 -0.58 -19.11
C THR A 365 12.94 -0.14 -17.77
N THR A 366 13.19 -0.87 -16.68
CA THR A 366 12.63 -0.52 -15.36
C THR A 366 13.14 0.83 -14.87
N PRO A 367 14.45 1.11 -14.77
CA PRO A 367 14.92 2.41 -14.29
C PRO A 367 14.56 3.55 -15.24
N VAL A 368 14.57 3.31 -16.56
CA VAL A 368 14.17 4.31 -17.56
C VAL A 368 12.72 4.75 -17.34
N VAL A 369 11.79 3.80 -17.20
CA VAL A 369 10.37 4.13 -17.00
C VAL A 369 10.12 4.80 -15.66
N ILE A 370 10.77 4.35 -14.57
CA ILE A 370 10.68 5.01 -13.26
C ILE A 370 11.16 6.46 -13.33
N VAL A 371 12.32 6.70 -13.96
CA VAL A 371 12.86 8.06 -14.09
C VAL A 371 11.95 8.90 -14.99
N LEU A 372 11.52 8.40 -16.14
CA LEU A 372 10.64 9.17 -17.04
C LEU A 372 9.34 9.57 -16.33
N ILE A 373 8.59 8.60 -15.79
CA ILE A 373 7.34 8.89 -15.11
C ILE A 373 7.60 9.75 -13.86
N GLY A 374 8.62 9.44 -13.06
CA GLY A 374 8.98 10.21 -11.87
C GLY A 374 9.36 11.67 -12.16
N MET A 375 9.99 11.94 -13.30
CA MET A 375 10.22 13.33 -13.74
C MET A 375 8.92 14.03 -14.11
N GLY A 376 7.98 13.32 -14.76
CA GLY A 376 6.63 13.85 -14.99
C GLY A 376 5.89 14.22 -13.70
N TYR A 377 6.18 13.54 -12.59
CA TYR A 377 5.63 13.88 -11.27
C TYR A 377 6.28 15.13 -10.63
N ILE A 378 7.56 15.39 -10.93
CA ILE A 378 8.33 16.51 -10.34
C ILE A 378 8.16 17.78 -11.17
N ASP A 379 8.15 17.64 -12.49
CA ASP A 379 8.04 18.76 -13.42
C ASP A 379 6.57 19.19 -13.57
N ARG A 380 6.17 20.20 -12.78
CA ARG A 380 4.83 20.81 -12.74
C ARG A 380 4.47 21.63 -14.00
N SER A 381 5.17 21.39 -15.10
CA SER A 381 5.07 22.13 -16.35
C SER A 381 3.78 21.82 -17.11
N ARG A 382 3.09 22.88 -17.56
CA ARG A 382 1.68 22.96 -18.01
C ARG A 382 1.29 22.15 -19.26
N THR A 383 2.05 21.15 -19.72
CA THR A 383 1.80 20.49 -21.02
C THR A 383 1.68 18.96 -20.94
N VAL A 384 0.43 18.49 -21.04
CA VAL A 384 -0.04 17.08 -21.03
C VAL A 384 0.69 16.12 -22.01
N TRP A 385 1.40 16.65 -23.01
CA TRP A 385 1.92 15.85 -24.14
C TRP A 385 3.44 15.83 -24.29
N HIS A 386 4.18 16.65 -23.54
CA HIS A 386 5.65 16.72 -23.66
C HIS A 386 6.30 16.41 -22.32
N LEU A 387 6.67 15.14 -22.15
CA LEU A 387 7.67 14.75 -21.16
C LEU A 387 9.02 15.32 -21.65
N GLU A 388 9.38 16.52 -21.20
CA GLU A 388 10.72 17.06 -21.49
C GLU A 388 11.74 16.24 -20.70
N VAL A 389 12.39 15.30 -21.39
CA VAL A 389 13.47 14.51 -20.78
C VAL A 389 14.62 15.46 -20.52
N GLN A 390 14.82 15.83 -19.25
CA GLN A 390 15.98 16.61 -18.86
C GLN A 390 17.25 15.82 -19.21
N PHE A 391 18.10 16.42 -20.06
CA PHE A 391 19.31 15.78 -20.61
C PHE A 391 20.32 15.32 -19.55
N GLU A 392 20.18 15.78 -18.30
CA GLU A 392 21.03 15.44 -17.17
C GLU A 392 20.94 13.95 -16.77
N TYR A 393 19.78 13.30 -16.94
CA TYR A 393 19.57 11.90 -16.55
C TYR A 393 19.94 10.89 -17.64
N VAL A 394 19.99 11.33 -18.90
CA VAL A 394 20.34 10.53 -20.08
C VAL A 394 21.68 9.77 -19.96
N PRO A 395 22.80 10.35 -19.46
CA PRO A 395 24.06 9.61 -19.32
C PRO A 395 23.97 8.45 -18.31
N TYR A 396 23.21 8.59 -17.22
CA TYR A 396 23.03 7.52 -16.23
C TYR A 396 22.21 6.36 -16.81
N LEU A 397 21.18 6.65 -17.61
CA LEU A 397 20.40 5.63 -18.30
C LEU A 397 21.22 4.88 -19.36
N LEU A 398 22.12 5.58 -20.07
CA LEU A 398 23.03 4.95 -21.05
C LEU A 398 24.05 4.00 -20.41
N LEU A 399 24.44 4.21 -19.14
CA LEU A 399 25.34 3.30 -18.40
C LEU A 399 24.69 1.95 -18.06
N LEU A 400 23.36 1.85 -18.08
CA LEU A 400 22.63 0.59 -17.83
C LEU A 400 22.64 -0.35 -19.05
N ALA A 401 22.85 0.16 -20.26
CA ALA A 401 22.88 -0.65 -21.48
C ALA A 401 24.10 -1.60 -21.56
N PRO A 402 25.33 -1.19 -21.21
CA PRO A 402 26.45 -2.12 -21.07
C PRO A 402 26.21 -3.21 -20.03
N LEU A 403 25.54 -2.86 -18.92
CA LEU A 403 25.21 -3.80 -17.85
C LEU A 403 24.22 -4.88 -18.34
N SER A 404 23.17 -4.49 -19.06
CA SER A 404 22.21 -5.42 -19.64
C SER A 404 22.86 -6.35 -20.67
N ILE A 405 23.75 -5.83 -21.51
CA ILE A 405 24.53 -6.61 -22.49
C ILE A 405 25.46 -7.60 -21.77
N ALA A 406 26.21 -7.14 -20.76
CA ALA A 406 27.10 -8.01 -19.98
C ALA A 406 26.33 -9.15 -19.30
N MET A 407 25.16 -8.84 -18.74
CA MET A 407 24.27 -9.82 -18.13
C MET A 407 23.74 -10.84 -19.15
N PHE A 408 23.36 -10.37 -20.35
CA PHE A 408 22.92 -11.25 -21.44
C PHE A 408 24.02 -12.22 -21.89
N LEU A 409 25.28 -11.80 -21.91
CA LEU A 409 26.42 -12.65 -22.28
C LEU A 409 26.76 -13.67 -21.18
N HIS A 410 26.63 -13.30 -19.91
CA HIS A 410 26.97 -14.16 -18.78
C HIS A 410 25.89 -15.21 -18.48
N SER A 411 24.61 -14.82 -18.54
CA SER A 411 23.48 -15.63 -18.07
C SER A 411 23.10 -16.79 -19.01
N ARG A 412 22.37 -17.77 -18.46
CA ARG A 412 21.76 -18.91 -19.19
C ARG A 412 20.24 -18.88 -19.05
N THR A 413 19.53 -19.60 -19.93
CA THR A 413 18.07 -19.79 -19.91
C THR A 413 17.59 -20.79 -18.86
N ASP A 414 18.41 -21.81 -18.59
CA ASP A 414 17.97 -23.00 -17.83
C ASP A 414 18.09 -22.83 -16.31
N ILE A 415 18.99 -21.95 -15.86
CA ILE A 415 19.26 -21.70 -14.44
C ILE A 415 19.38 -20.19 -14.19
N PRO A 416 18.74 -19.67 -13.13
CA PRO A 416 18.92 -18.27 -12.75
C PRO A 416 20.38 -18.00 -12.33
N PRO A 417 20.94 -16.82 -12.65
CA PRO A 417 22.28 -16.45 -12.21
C PRO A 417 22.34 -16.33 -10.68
N SER A 418 23.56 -16.32 -10.13
CA SER A 418 23.78 -16.16 -8.68
C SER A 418 23.30 -14.80 -8.17
N TYR A 419 23.33 -13.76 -8.99
CA TYR A 419 22.86 -12.40 -8.67
C TYR A 419 21.35 -12.20 -8.89
N HIS A 420 20.58 -13.26 -9.17
CA HIS A 420 19.12 -13.15 -9.36
C HIS A 420 18.39 -12.53 -8.15
N TRP A 421 18.91 -12.72 -6.94
CA TRP A 421 18.36 -12.10 -5.72
C TRP A 421 18.37 -10.56 -5.75
N VAL A 422 19.22 -9.91 -6.56
CA VAL A 422 19.23 -8.45 -6.71
C VAL A 422 17.95 -7.98 -7.41
N PHE A 423 17.40 -8.78 -8.33
CA PHE A 423 16.12 -8.48 -8.98
C PHE A 423 14.96 -8.43 -8.01
N THR A 424 15.07 -9.06 -6.83
CA THR A 424 14.05 -8.93 -5.78
C THR A 424 13.90 -7.46 -5.37
N TYR A 425 15.01 -6.75 -5.16
CA TYR A 425 14.97 -5.32 -4.80
C TYR A 425 14.43 -4.46 -5.95
N VAL A 426 14.85 -4.74 -7.19
CA VAL A 426 14.34 -4.03 -8.37
C VAL A 426 12.84 -4.27 -8.54
N SER A 427 12.37 -5.50 -8.33
CA SER A 427 10.96 -5.87 -8.40
C SER A 427 10.14 -5.13 -7.34
N VAL A 428 10.59 -5.09 -6.07
CA VAL A 428 9.92 -4.34 -5.00
C VAL A 428 9.85 -2.84 -5.32
N LEU A 429 10.96 -2.23 -5.74
CA LEU A 429 10.97 -0.79 -6.06
C LEU A 429 10.06 -0.45 -7.25
N ALA A 430 10.10 -1.27 -8.31
CA ALA A 430 9.29 -1.06 -9.50
C ALA A 430 7.79 -1.26 -9.24
N SER A 431 7.44 -2.32 -8.49
CA SER A 431 6.06 -2.56 -8.11
C SER A 431 5.54 -1.51 -7.14
N MET A 432 6.33 -1.08 -6.14
CA MET A 432 5.98 0.04 -5.25
C MET A 432 5.72 1.32 -6.04
N PHE A 433 6.54 1.62 -7.06
CA PHE A 433 6.32 2.77 -7.94
C PHE A 433 5.01 2.67 -8.74
N VAL A 434 4.66 1.49 -9.27
CA VAL A 434 3.38 1.29 -9.97
C VAL A 434 2.19 1.40 -9.02
N LEU A 435 2.29 0.81 -7.83
CA LEU A 435 1.26 0.93 -6.79
C LEU A 435 1.05 2.41 -6.41
N TYR A 436 2.14 3.15 -6.23
CA TYR A 436 2.11 4.60 -5.99
C TYR A 436 1.39 5.36 -7.10
N VAL A 437 1.88 5.24 -8.35
CA VAL A 437 1.30 5.97 -9.49
C VAL A 437 -0.18 5.65 -9.67
N THR A 438 -0.54 4.36 -9.64
CA THR A 438 -1.94 3.94 -9.81
C THR A 438 -2.84 4.42 -8.67
N ALA A 439 -2.40 4.32 -7.41
CA ALA A 439 -3.18 4.78 -6.27
C ALA A 439 -3.38 6.31 -6.29
N THR A 440 -2.33 7.08 -6.58
CA THR A 440 -2.44 8.55 -6.66
C THR A 440 -3.39 9.01 -7.76
N GLU A 441 -3.35 8.36 -8.93
CA GLU A 441 -4.25 8.73 -10.03
C GLU A 441 -5.70 8.33 -9.75
N ILE A 442 -5.92 7.20 -9.05
CA ILE A 442 -7.25 6.80 -8.58
C ILE A 442 -7.81 7.85 -7.61
N ASP A 443 -7.02 8.28 -6.63
CA ASP A 443 -7.41 9.31 -5.66
C ASP A 443 -7.85 10.60 -6.37
N LYS A 444 -7.06 11.07 -7.34
CA LYS A 444 -7.40 12.28 -8.11
C LYS A 444 -8.62 12.17 -9.00
N ILE A 445 -8.89 10.99 -9.54
CA ILE A 445 -10.15 10.74 -10.26
C ILE A 445 -11.34 10.84 -9.30
N PHE A 446 -11.20 10.33 -8.07
CA PHE A 446 -12.27 10.44 -7.07
C PHE A 446 -12.44 11.86 -6.53
N ASP A 447 -11.35 12.61 -6.32
CA ASP A 447 -11.40 14.05 -6.00
C ASP A 447 -12.22 14.79 -7.06
N LEU A 448 -11.89 14.61 -8.36
CA LEU A 448 -12.65 15.19 -9.47
C LEU A 448 -14.15 14.82 -9.42
N ILE A 449 -14.48 13.55 -9.18
CA ILE A 449 -15.87 13.10 -9.10
C ILE A 449 -16.56 13.73 -7.89
N GLY A 450 -15.88 13.86 -6.76
CA GLY A 450 -16.36 14.53 -5.55
C GLY A 450 -16.70 15.99 -5.82
N THR A 451 -15.79 16.72 -6.47
CA THR A 451 -16.04 18.10 -6.91
C THR A 451 -17.27 18.17 -7.82
N VAL A 452 -17.38 17.29 -8.83
CA VAL A 452 -18.53 17.26 -9.77
C VAL A 452 -19.86 16.93 -9.09
N LEU A 453 -19.83 16.16 -8.00
CA LEU A 453 -21.00 15.82 -7.20
C LEU A 453 -21.31 16.85 -6.10
N ASP A 454 -20.52 17.92 -5.98
CA ASP A 454 -20.67 18.97 -4.95
C ASP A 454 -20.60 18.39 -3.51
N ILE A 455 -19.64 17.48 -3.29
CA ILE A 455 -19.38 16.84 -1.99
C ILE A 455 -18.22 17.56 -1.29
N SER A 456 -18.28 17.75 0.03
CA SER A 456 -17.23 18.45 0.76
C SER A 456 -15.86 17.75 0.69
N GLU A 457 -14.79 18.55 0.57
CA GLU A 457 -13.40 18.05 0.53
C GLU A 457 -13.03 17.29 1.81
N HIS A 458 -13.50 17.77 2.97
CA HIS A 458 -13.26 17.13 4.26
C HIS A 458 -13.94 15.76 4.37
N PHE A 459 -15.16 15.60 3.84
CA PHE A 459 -15.85 14.31 3.81
C PHE A 459 -15.17 13.33 2.83
N MET A 460 -14.81 13.80 1.63
CA MET A 460 -14.08 13.00 0.65
C MET A 460 -12.74 12.52 1.20
N GLY A 461 -12.00 13.43 1.86
CA GLY A 461 -10.78 13.15 2.60
C GLY A 461 -10.97 12.03 3.62
N ALA A 462 -11.96 12.16 4.52
CA ALA A 462 -12.18 11.20 5.60
C ALA A 462 -12.79 9.86 5.16
N THR A 463 -13.31 9.73 3.93
CA THR A 463 -14.02 8.50 3.50
C THR A 463 -13.41 7.90 2.24
N VAL A 464 -13.62 8.52 1.08
CA VAL A 464 -13.28 7.97 -0.22
C VAL A 464 -11.78 8.01 -0.49
N ASN A 465 -11.12 9.14 -0.22
CA ASN A 465 -9.71 9.33 -0.56
C ASN A 465 -8.81 8.44 0.30
N CYS A 466 -9.12 8.35 1.59
CA CYS A 466 -8.42 7.43 2.49
C CYS A 466 -8.60 5.97 2.11
N ALA A 467 -9.81 5.59 1.69
CA ALA A 467 -10.06 4.26 1.17
C ALA A 467 -9.21 4.03 -0.08
N CYS A 468 -9.16 4.99 -1.01
CA CYS A 468 -8.44 4.91 -2.28
C CYS A 468 -6.92 4.77 -2.09
N GLY A 469 -6.31 5.59 -1.23
CA GLY A 469 -4.90 5.45 -0.87
C GLY A 469 -4.59 4.05 -0.33
N ALA A 470 -5.42 3.56 0.60
CA ALA A 470 -5.26 2.25 1.20
C ALA A 470 -5.78 1.06 0.36
N LEU A 471 -6.21 1.25 -0.90
CA LEU A 471 -6.66 0.14 -1.75
C LEU A 471 -5.52 -0.84 -2.07
N GLY A 472 -4.29 -0.33 -2.19
CA GLY A 472 -3.07 -1.15 -2.30
C GLY A 472 -2.98 -2.18 -1.17
N ASP A 473 -3.20 -1.72 0.06
CA ASP A 473 -3.17 -2.54 1.27
C ASP A 473 -4.25 -3.61 1.27
N LEU A 474 -5.46 -3.25 0.85
CA LEU A 474 -6.57 -4.19 0.77
C LEU A 474 -6.24 -5.34 -0.19
N VAL A 475 -5.78 -5.02 -1.39
CA VAL A 475 -5.55 -6.03 -2.42
C VAL A 475 -4.33 -6.89 -2.11
N THR A 476 -3.21 -6.29 -1.69
CA THR A 476 -2.00 -7.04 -1.30
C THR A 476 -2.28 -8.00 -0.15
N ASN A 477 -2.91 -7.54 0.93
CA ASN A 477 -3.18 -8.38 2.10
C ASN A 477 -4.25 -9.46 1.82
N ALA A 478 -5.26 -9.15 1.00
CA ALA A 478 -6.23 -10.15 0.55
C ALA A 478 -5.57 -11.25 -0.30
N ALA A 479 -4.71 -10.87 -1.25
CA ALA A 479 -3.95 -11.82 -2.07
C ALA A 479 -3.05 -12.72 -1.22
N LEU A 480 -2.30 -12.14 -0.27
CA LEU A 480 -1.47 -12.89 0.67
C LEU A 480 -2.29 -13.88 1.52
N ALA A 481 -3.44 -13.45 2.02
CA ALA A 481 -4.33 -14.32 2.80
C ALA A 481 -4.88 -15.50 1.97
N MET A 482 -5.17 -15.28 0.68
CA MET A 482 -5.61 -16.34 -0.24
C MET A 482 -4.48 -17.32 -0.58
N GLN A 483 -3.23 -16.85 -0.56
CA GLN A 483 -2.05 -17.67 -0.80
C GLN A 483 -1.55 -18.42 0.45
N GLY A 484 -2.24 -18.31 1.60
CA GLY A 484 -1.91 -19.03 2.84
C GLY A 484 -0.94 -18.28 3.77
N TYR A 485 -0.70 -17.00 3.52
CA TYR A 485 0.12 -16.11 4.37
C TYR A 485 -0.75 -15.19 5.23
N GLU A 486 -1.87 -15.71 5.74
CA GLU A 486 -2.84 -14.99 6.58
C GLU A 486 -2.24 -14.26 7.80
N LYS A 487 -1.28 -14.88 8.50
CA LYS A 487 -0.65 -14.30 9.69
C LYS A 487 0.18 -13.08 9.32
N MET A 488 0.87 -13.14 8.18
CA MET A 488 1.66 -12.04 7.64
C MET A 488 0.74 -10.91 7.16
N ALA A 489 -0.31 -11.24 6.42
CA ALA A 489 -1.30 -10.28 5.91
C ALA A 489 -1.97 -9.50 7.06
N TYR A 490 -2.49 -10.20 8.07
CA TYR A 490 -3.15 -9.55 9.21
C TYR A 490 -2.15 -8.75 10.08
N ALA A 491 -0.91 -9.20 10.17
CA ALA A 491 0.14 -8.45 10.87
C ALA A 491 0.45 -7.12 10.17
N ALA A 492 0.46 -7.10 8.84
CA ALA A 492 0.61 -5.86 8.07
C ALA A 492 -0.57 -4.90 8.24
N THR A 493 -1.80 -5.40 8.43
CA THR A 493 -2.95 -4.52 8.72
C THR A 493 -2.87 -3.81 10.06
N MET A 494 -1.96 -4.24 10.95
CA MET A 494 -1.66 -3.56 12.21
C MET A 494 -0.41 -2.67 12.08
N GLY A 495 0.66 -3.18 11.46
CA GLY A 495 1.92 -2.45 11.30
C GLY A 495 1.84 -1.24 10.36
N GLY A 496 1.10 -1.35 9.25
CA GLY A 496 0.97 -0.29 8.23
C GLY A 496 0.34 0.98 8.79
N PRO A 497 -0.85 0.91 9.41
CA PRO A 497 -1.49 2.04 10.07
C PRO A 497 -0.61 2.73 11.11
N PHE A 498 0.12 1.95 11.92
CA PHE A 498 1.04 2.51 12.90
C PHE A 498 2.19 3.29 12.27
N PHE A 499 2.75 2.76 11.18
CA PHE A 499 3.79 3.43 10.41
C PHE A 499 3.26 4.71 9.75
N ASN A 500 2.07 4.67 9.12
CA ASN A 500 1.49 5.85 8.49
C ASN A 500 1.21 6.96 9.53
N LEU A 501 0.57 6.59 10.65
CA LEU A 501 0.17 7.53 11.69
C LEU A 501 1.35 8.27 12.32
N LEU A 502 2.50 7.62 12.52
CA LEU A 502 3.65 8.24 13.19
C LEU A 502 4.69 8.78 12.20
N ILE A 503 5.13 7.95 11.25
CA ILE A 503 6.18 8.31 10.30
C ILE A 503 5.60 9.05 9.10
N GLY A 504 4.45 8.60 8.58
CA GLY A 504 3.79 9.25 7.45
C GLY A 504 3.40 10.69 7.76
N THR A 505 2.59 10.89 8.80
CA THR A 505 2.20 12.24 9.25
C THR A 505 3.43 13.06 9.67
N GLY A 506 4.37 12.47 10.42
CA GLY A 506 5.60 13.12 10.85
C GLY A 506 6.44 13.64 9.68
N ALA A 507 6.56 12.86 8.59
CA ALA A 507 7.26 13.27 7.38
C ALA A 507 6.60 14.45 6.68
N THR A 508 5.26 14.48 6.62
CA THR A 508 4.53 15.61 6.02
C THR A 508 4.71 16.90 6.81
N PHE A 509 4.77 16.86 8.16
CA PHE A 509 5.03 18.05 8.96
C PHE A 509 6.45 18.56 8.79
N VAL A 510 7.44 17.68 8.75
CA VAL A 510 8.82 18.08 8.44
C VAL A 510 8.87 18.75 7.06
N GLY A 511 8.14 18.20 6.08
CA GLY A 511 7.98 18.84 4.78
C GLY A 511 7.36 20.24 4.87
N ARG A 512 6.22 20.40 5.57
CA ARG A 512 5.54 21.69 5.71
C ARG A 512 6.38 22.74 6.44
N ILE A 513 7.06 22.33 7.52
CA ILE A 513 8.01 23.17 8.26
C ILE A 513 9.17 23.59 7.35
N TYR A 514 9.69 22.68 6.52
CA TYR A 514 10.75 22.99 5.57
C TYR A 514 10.35 24.05 4.54
N TYR A 515 9.08 24.04 4.11
CA TYR A 515 8.51 25.07 3.22
C TYR A 515 8.03 26.34 3.96
N GLY A 516 8.18 26.42 5.29
CA GLY A 516 7.77 27.59 6.08
C GLY A 516 6.26 27.76 6.24
N LEU A 517 5.47 26.70 6.04
CA LEU A 517 4.02 26.72 6.20
C LEU A 517 3.66 26.63 7.69
N HIS A 518 2.81 27.56 8.17
CA HIS A 518 2.27 27.49 9.52
C HIS A 518 1.20 26.38 9.61
N ILE A 519 1.39 25.45 10.55
CA ILE A 519 0.53 24.28 10.72
C ILE A 519 -0.46 24.55 11.86
N ASN A 520 -1.71 24.88 11.52
CA ASN A 520 -2.78 25.07 12.49
C ASN A 520 -3.51 23.74 12.75
N TRP A 521 -3.70 23.35 14.00
CA TRP A 521 -4.33 22.06 14.34
C TRP A 521 -5.75 21.91 13.81
N HIS A 522 -6.55 22.97 13.83
CA HIS A 522 -7.92 22.94 13.31
C HIS A 522 -7.97 22.55 11.83
N THR A 523 -7.04 23.06 11.02
CA THR A 523 -6.94 22.69 9.59
C THR A 523 -6.47 21.26 9.38
N GLN A 524 -5.67 20.72 10.30
CA GLN A 524 -5.12 19.36 10.17
C GLN A 524 -6.04 18.28 10.70
N LEU A 525 -6.83 18.61 11.71
CA LEU A 525 -7.83 17.72 12.27
C LEU A 525 -9.07 17.67 11.37
N GLY A 526 -9.43 18.78 10.74
CA GLY A 526 -10.66 18.90 9.96
C GLY A 526 -11.92 18.61 10.79
N GLU A 527 -13.08 18.73 10.17
CA GLU A 527 -14.36 18.52 10.85
C GLU A 527 -14.62 17.05 11.23
N TYR A 528 -14.04 16.11 10.47
CA TYR A 528 -14.23 14.66 10.66
C TYR A 528 -13.07 13.96 11.40
N GLY A 529 -12.02 14.69 11.79
CA GLY A 529 -10.89 14.12 12.53
C GLY A 529 -11.28 13.51 13.88
N PRO A 530 -12.06 14.19 14.73
CA PRO A 530 -12.51 13.64 16.00
C PRO A 530 -13.34 12.37 15.84
N ASN A 531 -14.18 12.30 14.79
CA ASN A 531 -14.95 11.11 14.45
C ASN A 531 -14.00 9.94 14.18
N SER A 532 -13.01 10.19 13.33
CA SER A 532 -12.01 9.19 12.94
C SER A 532 -11.19 8.69 14.14
N PHE A 533 -10.81 9.58 15.06
CA PHE A 533 -10.15 9.20 16.31
C PHE A 533 -11.00 8.25 17.17
N VAL A 534 -12.25 8.62 17.44
CA VAL A 534 -13.16 7.83 18.28
C VAL A 534 -13.41 6.45 17.66
N PHE A 535 -13.71 6.40 16.37
CA PHE A 535 -13.99 5.16 15.66
C PHE A 535 -12.77 4.24 15.58
N LEU A 536 -11.57 4.79 15.39
CA LEU A 536 -10.34 4.02 15.41
C LEU A 536 -10.09 3.40 16.80
N LEU A 537 -10.26 4.17 17.87
CA LEU A 537 -10.08 3.68 19.23
C LEU A 537 -11.10 2.59 19.59
N VAL A 538 -12.37 2.77 19.21
CA VAL A 538 -13.43 1.77 19.38
C VAL A 538 -13.13 0.51 18.57
N GLY A 539 -12.70 0.65 17.33
CA GLY A 539 -12.30 -0.47 16.46
C GLY A 539 -11.14 -1.29 17.05
N LEU A 540 -10.09 -0.62 17.55
CA LEU A 540 -8.93 -1.27 18.17
C LEU A 540 -9.30 -1.94 19.50
N SER A 541 -10.11 -1.26 20.33
CA SER A 541 -10.58 -1.79 21.61
C SER A 541 -11.46 -3.03 21.43
N THR A 542 -12.39 -2.99 20.47
CA THR A 542 -13.23 -4.14 20.14
C THR A 542 -12.41 -5.27 19.52
N THR A 543 -11.37 -4.96 18.74
CA THR A 543 -10.43 -5.95 18.22
C THR A 543 -9.65 -6.67 19.32
N LEU A 544 -9.18 -5.93 20.32
CA LEU A 544 -8.54 -6.50 21.50
C LEU A 544 -9.51 -7.35 22.33
N LEU A 545 -10.78 -6.91 22.44
CA LEU A 545 -11.81 -7.62 23.18
C LEU A 545 -12.14 -8.97 22.53
N TRP A 546 -12.49 -8.99 21.23
CA TRP A 546 -12.86 -10.25 20.59
C TRP A 546 -11.68 -11.20 20.47
N SER A 547 -10.46 -10.69 20.24
CA SER A 547 -9.26 -11.54 20.14
C SER A 547 -8.98 -12.24 21.47
N SER A 548 -9.18 -11.55 22.60
CA SER A 548 -9.06 -12.13 23.94
C SER A 548 -10.17 -13.15 24.22
N VAL A 549 -11.43 -12.83 23.90
CA VAL A 549 -12.60 -13.70 24.15
C VAL A 549 -12.56 -14.98 23.30
N LEU A 550 -12.12 -14.88 22.05
CA LEU A 550 -12.07 -16.00 21.11
C LEU A 550 -10.74 -16.76 21.12
N ASN A 551 -9.89 -16.52 22.13
CA ASN A 551 -8.58 -17.16 22.31
C ASN A 551 -7.74 -17.07 21.02
N PHE A 552 -7.68 -15.87 20.44
CA PHE A 552 -6.89 -15.51 19.25
C PHE A 552 -7.20 -16.35 18.01
N ARG A 553 -8.44 -16.85 17.88
CA ARG A 553 -8.92 -17.50 16.66
C ARG A 553 -9.72 -16.51 15.82
N ALA A 554 -9.12 -16.05 14.72
CA ALA A 554 -9.78 -15.24 13.72
C ALA A 554 -10.79 -16.12 12.95
N ARG A 555 -12.08 -15.91 13.21
CA ARG A 555 -13.18 -16.58 12.49
C ARG A 555 -13.77 -15.65 11.45
N ARG A 556 -14.45 -16.19 10.44
CA ARG A 556 -15.18 -15.39 9.44
C ARG A 556 -16.18 -14.41 10.07
N SER A 557 -16.83 -14.80 11.17
CA SER A 557 -17.77 -13.94 11.90
C SER A 557 -17.11 -12.68 12.46
N VAL A 558 -15.85 -12.78 12.87
CA VAL A 558 -15.06 -11.64 13.34
C VAL A 558 -14.72 -10.71 12.18
N GLY A 559 -14.36 -11.28 11.03
CA GLY A 559 -14.13 -10.51 9.80
C GLY A 559 -15.36 -9.67 9.44
N ILE A 560 -16.54 -10.28 9.43
CA ILE A 560 -17.81 -9.56 9.20
C ILE A 560 -18.02 -8.47 10.25
N PHE A 561 -17.76 -8.76 11.53
CA PHE A 561 -17.91 -7.78 12.61
C PHE A 561 -17.02 -6.54 12.41
N ASN A 562 -15.74 -6.72 12.08
CA ASN A 562 -14.83 -5.60 11.81
C ASN A 562 -15.27 -4.79 10.56
N ILE A 563 -15.72 -5.47 9.50
CA ILE A 563 -16.28 -4.81 8.31
C ILE A 563 -17.52 -3.99 8.67
N CYS A 564 -18.40 -4.51 9.54
CA CYS A 564 -19.57 -3.77 10.01
C CYS A 564 -19.20 -2.49 10.79
N ILE A 565 -18.12 -2.52 11.60
CA ILE A 565 -17.63 -1.31 12.28
C ILE A 565 -17.19 -0.25 11.26
N TYR A 566 -16.45 -0.65 10.23
CA TYR A 566 -16.06 0.27 9.16
C TYR A 566 -17.27 0.85 8.40
N LEU A 567 -18.25 0.01 8.05
CA LEU A 567 -19.47 0.48 7.40
C LEU A 567 -20.27 1.43 8.29
N LEU A 568 -20.25 1.23 9.61
CA LEU A 568 -20.89 2.13 10.56
C LEU A 568 -20.17 3.48 10.64
N TYR A 569 -18.84 3.50 10.57
CA TYR A 569 -18.05 4.73 10.46
C TYR A 569 -18.40 5.52 9.19
N VAL A 570 -18.44 4.86 8.02
CA VAL A 570 -18.83 5.51 6.76
C VAL A 570 -20.27 6.04 6.84
N LEU A 571 -21.19 5.24 7.37
CA LEU A 571 -22.58 5.67 7.55
C LEU A 571 -22.68 6.89 8.48
N PHE A 572 -21.90 6.92 9.57
CA PHE A 572 -21.85 8.05 10.49
C PHE A 572 -21.40 9.33 9.77
N ASN A 573 -20.31 9.27 9.00
CA ASN A 573 -19.83 10.43 8.24
C ASN A 573 -20.86 10.88 7.18
N VAL A 574 -21.54 9.95 6.51
CA VAL A 574 -22.59 10.29 5.52
C VAL A 574 -23.76 11.02 6.20
N LEU A 575 -24.14 10.60 7.40
CA LEU A 575 -25.20 11.26 8.16
C LEU A 575 -24.76 12.63 8.71
N ALA A 576 -23.47 12.80 9.00
CA ALA A 576 -22.90 14.08 9.39
C ALA A 576 -22.84 15.08 8.22
N GLU A 577 -22.41 14.65 7.03
CA GLU A 577 -22.42 15.49 5.80
C GLU A 577 -23.84 15.96 5.41
N ASN A 578 -24.88 15.17 5.72
CA ASN A 578 -26.27 15.56 5.45
C ASN A 578 -26.90 16.41 6.58
N ASP A 579 -26.11 16.91 7.53
CA ASP A 579 -26.56 17.67 8.71
C ASP A 579 -27.61 16.94 9.59
N ILE A 580 -27.70 15.60 9.49
CA ILE A 580 -28.65 14.78 10.28
C ILE A 580 -28.09 14.51 11.68
N MET A 581 -26.78 14.33 11.79
CA MET A 581 -26.07 14.14 13.06
C MET A 581 -24.94 15.13 13.19
N HIS A 582 -24.76 15.69 14.39
CA HIS A 582 -23.65 16.57 14.66
C HIS A 582 -22.32 15.79 14.69
N SER A 583 -21.29 16.35 14.07
CA SER A 583 -19.92 15.80 14.14
C SER A 583 -19.42 15.84 15.59
N TYR A 584 -18.41 15.03 15.94
CA TYR A 584 -17.72 15.16 17.23
C TYR A 584 -16.73 16.34 17.26
N ALA A 585 -16.78 17.23 16.26
CA ALA A 585 -16.04 18.48 16.27
C ALA A 585 -16.52 19.40 17.41
N ASN A 586 -15.63 20.26 17.90
CA ASN A 586 -16.03 21.28 18.87
C ASN A 586 -16.90 22.32 18.15
N ASP A 587 -18.12 22.51 18.63
CA ASP A 587 -18.97 23.63 18.24
C ASP A 587 -18.33 24.95 18.73
N GLU A 588 -17.88 25.80 17.79
CA GLU A 588 -17.47 27.18 18.09
C GLU A 588 -18.57 27.95 18.86
N PHE A 589 -19.84 27.58 18.65
CA PHE A 589 -20.99 28.19 19.32
C PHE A 589 -21.05 27.90 20.83
N LEU A 590 -20.43 26.82 21.31
CA LEU A 590 -20.38 26.44 22.73
C LEU A 590 -19.16 26.99 23.46
N GLU A 591 -18.10 27.39 22.74
CA GLU A 591 -16.92 28.02 23.36
C GLU A 591 -17.08 29.54 23.60
N LEU A 592 -18.08 30.16 22.94
CA LEU A 592 -18.44 31.57 23.14
C LEU A 592 -19.49 31.82 24.25
N ALA A 593 -19.98 30.77 24.91
CA ALA A 593 -20.95 30.83 26.01
C ALA A 593 -20.32 30.42 27.34
#